data_AF-A0A7Y0H9C4-F1
#
_entry.id   AF-A0A7Y0H9C4-F1
#
_cell.length_a   1.000
_cell.length_b   1.000
_cell.length_c   1.000
_cell.angle_alpha   90.00
_cell.angle_beta   90.00
_cell.angle_gamma   90.00
#
_symmetry.space_group_name_H-M   'P 1'
#
loop_
_entity.id
_entity.type
_entity.pdbx_description
1 polymer ?
#
loop_
_entity_poly.entity_id
_entity_poly.type
_entity_poly.pdbx_seq_one_letter_code
_entity_poly.pdbx_strand_id
1 'polypeptide(L)'
;MIPAKKLLNTLTEHWGMLELLFKRFKMADFSLKDVQNAIKKKQPTWSNERIYKETNRLLNQDIIIPLAKSSQLEINRAIADFATFLLQEEHLGLAQEISVLVEDLARLGNRLDNAGSIEDYDEMRRFSRIMDDRVRKIMKLFAHNENAILNIVEQAKANNAVQSLQKRYQAVIEAFDEYIEPMLEMIDIRGDFHACFNTIETQISTQIEYIERSGKAYQDKRMLERLRTRILEMHLVGRESLRKSADMLMPLREELRRNNMITRQAAKVLGLVRKNGVDNMLSSVQPHFVSDTQRFSLGQQRHMVAYMATLVEFEHSEYELPDQNDVPAFVTPNIPDYNNVKANFKKHCNAKRKKSQPLLTFLGESYPDLEADEMLFLYQKLVSDTDIEINQSNEKVRVNIAGQHFSLFPFNTKPFNSKPVASEQIKTGNE
;
A
#
# COMPACT_ATOMS: atom_id res chain seq x y z
N MET A 1 -24.58 -45.26 -22.56
CA MET A 1 -24.46 -44.20 -21.54
C MET A 1 -24.37 -44.85 -20.17
N ILE A 2 -23.30 -44.59 -19.42
CA ILE A 2 -23.20 -45.05 -18.03
C ILE A 2 -24.24 -44.28 -17.20
N PRO A 3 -25.10 -44.95 -16.41
CA PRO A 3 -26.10 -44.26 -15.61
C PRO A 3 -25.42 -43.36 -14.56
N ALA A 4 -25.73 -42.06 -14.59
CA ALA A 4 -25.08 -41.04 -13.76
C ALA A 4 -25.07 -41.38 -12.25
N LYS A 5 -26.16 -41.97 -11.75
CA LYS A 5 -26.28 -42.42 -10.35
C LYS A 5 -25.25 -43.50 -9.98
N LYS A 6 -24.94 -44.41 -10.90
CA LYS A 6 -23.97 -45.50 -10.67
C LYS A 6 -22.54 -44.97 -10.67
N LEU A 7 -22.25 -43.98 -11.51
CA LEU A 7 -20.97 -43.29 -11.56
C LEU A 7 -20.76 -42.43 -10.30
N LEU A 8 -21.76 -41.67 -9.87
CA LEU A 8 -21.68 -40.89 -8.62
C LEU A 8 -21.48 -41.78 -7.39
N ASN A 9 -22.20 -42.89 -7.27
CA ASN A 9 -22.02 -43.83 -6.16
C ASN A 9 -20.60 -44.40 -6.11
N THR A 10 -20.01 -44.69 -7.27
CA THR A 10 -18.64 -45.23 -7.34
C THR A 10 -17.59 -44.18 -7.04
N LEU A 11 -17.80 -42.94 -7.48
CA LEU A 11 -16.98 -41.80 -7.05
C LEU A 11 -17.04 -41.61 -5.54
N THR A 12 -18.21 -41.68 -4.91
CA THR A 12 -18.33 -41.53 -3.45
C THR A 12 -17.68 -42.69 -2.68
N GLU A 13 -17.84 -43.93 -3.15
CA GLU A 13 -17.24 -45.12 -2.52
C GLU A 13 -15.70 -45.07 -2.55
N HIS A 14 -15.13 -44.58 -3.66
CA HIS A 14 -13.70 -44.59 -3.94
C HIS A 14 -13.03 -43.21 -3.86
N TRP A 15 -13.73 -42.19 -3.35
CA TRP A 15 -13.24 -40.80 -3.32
C TRP A 15 -11.89 -40.66 -2.63
N GLY A 16 -11.73 -41.26 -1.43
CA GLY A 16 -10.47 -41.16 -0.69
C GLY A 16 -9.28 -41.79 -1.42
N MET A 17 -9.52 -42.77 -2.30
CA MET A 17 -8.50 -43.35 -3.16
C MET A 17 -8.17 -42.41 -4.34
N LEU A 18 -9.20 -41.87 -4.99
CA LEU A 18 -9.04 -40.89 -6.07
C LEU A 18 -8.28 -39.65 -5.58
N GLU A 19 -8.63 -39.11 -4.42
CA GLU A 19 -7.92 -38.00 -3.77
C GLU A 19 -6.44 -38.30 -3.56
N LEU A 20 -6.09 -39.53 -3.15
CA LEU A 20 -4.70 -39.96 -2.99
C LEU A 20 -3.95 -40.01 -4.33
N LEU A 21 -4.62 -40.46 -5.39
CA LEU A 21 -4.05 -40.46 -6.73
C LEU A 21 -3.86 -39.03 -7.25
N PHE A 22 -4.84 -38.15 -7.07
CA PHE A 22 -4.75 -36.73 -7.42
C PHE A 22 -3.56 -36.05 -6.72
N LYS A 23 -3.48 -36.16 -5.39
CA LYS A 23 -2.39 -35.52 -4.62
C LYS A 23 -1.01 -36.05 -4.99
N ARG A 24 -0.90 -37.33 -5.36
CA ARG A 24 0.39 -37.98 -5.66
C ARG A 24 0.86 -37.72 -7.08
N PHE A 25 -0.04 -37.77 -8.05
CA PHE A 25 0.32 -37.76 -9.47
C PHE A 25 -0.04 -36.44 -10.17
N LYS A 26 -0.90 -35.59 -9.61
CA LYS A 26 -1.23 -34.25 -10.15
C LYS A 26 -1.53 -34.27 -11.66
N MET A 27 -2.45 -35.13 -12.08
CA MET A 27 -2.82 -35.39 -13.49
C MET A 27 -1.80 -36.16 -14.34
N ALA A 28 -0.67 -36.61 -13.77
CA ALA A 28 0.24 -37.50 -14.47
C ALA A 28 -0.23 -38.96 -14.48
N ASP A 29 0.32 -39.74 -15.40
CA ASP A 29 0.02 -41.15 -15.59
C ASP A 29 0.53 -42.00 -14.40
N PHE A 30 -0.18 -43.08 -14.11
CA PHE A 30 0.15 -44.02 -13.04
C PHE A 30 -0.10 -45.47 -13.43
N SER A 31 0.57 -46.39 -12.73
CA SER A 31 0.44 -47.81 -13.04
C SER A 31 -0.80 -48.43 -12.40
N LEU A 32 -1.26 -49.56 -12.93
CA LEU A 32 -2.33 -50.34 -12.32
C LEU A 32 -1.99 -50.79 -10.88
N LYS A 33 -0.70 -51.00 -10.58
CA LYS A 33 -0.24 -51.30 -9.21
C LYS A 33 -0.44 -50.11 -8.27
N ASP A 34 -0.28 -48.89 -8.75
CA ASP A 34 -0.48 -47.68 -7.94
C ASP A 34 -1.94 -47.53 -7.54
N VAL A 35 -2.89 -47.83 -8.43
CA VAL A 35 -4.33 -47.85 -8.13
C VAL A 35 -4.64 -48.89 -7.05
N GLN A 36 -4.15 -50.13 -7.23
CA GLN A 36 -4.38 -51.20 -6.26
C GLN A 36 -3.78 -50.87 -4.88
N ASN A 37 -2.59 -50.27 -4.85
CA ASN A 37 -1.95 -49.82 -3.63
C ASN A 37 -2.74 -48.68 -2.96
N ALA A 38 -3.29 -47.74 -3.74
CA ALA A 38 -4.11 -46.65 -3.22
C ALA A 38 -5.43 -47.18 -2.60
N ILE A 39 -6.09 -48.14 -3.25
CA ILE A 39 -7.26 -48.84 -2.69
C ILE A 39 -6.87 -49.57 -1.40
N LYS A 40 -5.79 -50.35 -1.42
CA LYS A 40 -5.33 -51.11 -0.24
C LYS A 40 -4.98 -50.20 0.95
N LYS A 41 -4.46 -49.00 0.69
CA LYS A 41 -4.13 -48.02 1.73
C LYS A 41 -5.36 -47.43 2.41
N LYS A 42 -6.45 -47.21 1.66
CA LYS A 42 -7.71 -46.66 2.20
C LYS A 42 -8.65 -47.73 2.73
N GLN A 43 -8.57 -48.95 2.20
CA GLN A 43 -9.32 -50.12 2.66
C GLN A 43 -8.38 -51.30 2.94
N PRO A 44 -7.67 -51.31 4.10
CA PRO A 44 -6.70 -52.35 4.43
C PRO A 44 -7.32 -53.74 4.66
N THR A 45 -8.62 -53.79 4.96
CA THR A 45 -9.37 -55.01 5.28
C THR A 45 -9.84 -55.77 4.04
N TRP A 46 -9.63 -55.24 2.84
CA TRP A 46 -10.10 -55.86 1.60
C TRP A 46 -9.11 -56.92 1.09
N SER A 47 -9.65 -58.04 0.59
CA SER A 47 -8.86 -59.07 -0.08
C SER A 47 -8.31 -58.58 -1.43
N ASN A 48 -7.20 -59.17 -1.87
CA ASN A 48 -6.59 -58.82 -3.17
C ASN A 48 -7.55 -59.06 -4.35
N GLU A 49 -8.40 -60.09 -4.29
CA GLU A 49 -9.43 -60.35 -5.31
C GLU A 49 -10.48 -59.25 -5.38
N ARG A 50 -10.92 -58.73 -4.21
CA ARG A 50 -11.88 -57.63 -4.14
C ARG A 50 -11.27 -56.34 -4.69
N ILE A 51 -10.01 -56.06 -4.37
CA ILE A 51 -9.27 -54.90 -4.90
C ILE A 51 -9.18 -54.98 -6.43
N TYR A 52 -8.89 -56.16 -6.98
CA TYR A 52 -8.85 -56.37 -8.44
C TYR A 52 -10.22 -56.14 -9.09
N LYS A 53 -11.30 -56.66 -8.50
CA LYS A 53 -12.67 -56.44 -9.00
C LYS A 53 -13.07 -54.96 -9.00
N GLU A 54 -12.76 -54.23 -7.93
CA GLU A 54 -13.05 -52.78 -7.86
C GLU A 54 -12.17 -51.98 -8.82
N THR A 55 -10.90 -52.35 -9.01
CA THR A 55 -10.03 -51.70 -10.02
C THR A 55 -10.62 -51.85 -11.43
N ASN A 56 -11.10 -53.05 -11.78
CA ASN A 56 -11.78 -53.27 -13.06
C ASN A 56 -13.12 -52.54 -13.15
N ARG A 57 -13.84 -52.36 -12.03
CA ARG A 57 -15.06 -51.54 -12.00
C ARG A 57 -14.77 -50.08 -12.36
N LEU A 58 -13.66 -49.52 -11.88
CA LEU A 58 -13.23 -48.16 -12.23
C LEU A 58 -12.86 -48.03 -13.72
N LEU A 59 -12.18 -49.03 -14.28
CA LEU A 59 -11.86 -49.08 -15.72
C LEU A 59 -13.14 -49.20 -16.57
N ASN A 60 -14.06 -50.10 -16.21
CA ASN A 60 -15.29 -50.34 -16.95
C ASN A 60 -16.28 -49.16 -16.92
N GLN A 61 -16.11 -48.25 -15.95
CA GLN A 61 -16.92 -47.05 -15.82
C GLN A 61 -16.23 -45.81 -16.39
N ASP A 62 -15.13 -46.00 -17.11
CA ASP A 62 -14.29 -44.93 -17.65
C ASP A 62 -13.92 -43.89 -16.59
N ILE A 63 -13.75 -44.32 -15.33
CA ILE A 63 -13.28 -43.44 -14.26
C ILE A 63 -11.77 -43.26 -14.37
N ILE A 64 -11.09 -44.38 -14.66
CA ILE A 64 -9.69 -44.46 -15.00
C ILE A 64 -9.64 -45.02 -16.43
N ILE A 65 -8.79 -44.46 -17.28
CA ILE A 65 -8.70 -44.80 -18.71
C ILE A 65 -7.26 -45.25 -19.01
N PRO A 66 -7.06 -46.30 -19.83
CA PRO A 66 -5.72 -46.68 -20.27
C PRO A 66 -5.18 -45.71 -21.31
N LEU A 67 -3.90 -45.35 -21.19
CA LEU A 67 -3.22 -44.47 -22.14
C LEU A 67 -2.88 -45.24 -23.44
N ALA A 68 -3.01 -44.57 -24.58
CA ALA A 68 -2.76 -45.19 -25.88
C ALA A 68 -1.30 -45.70 -25.98
N LYS A 69 -1.13 -46.96 -26.38
CA LYS A 69 0.17 -47.63 -26.58
C LYS A 69 1.04 -47.74 -25.31
N SER A 70 0.44 -47.66 -24.13
CA SER A 70 1.13 -47.77 -22.85
C SER A 70 0.34 -48.65 -21.87
N SER A 71 1.03 -49.20 -20.86
CA SER A 71 0.40 -49.87 -19.72
C SER A 71 0.04 -48.90 -18.59
N GLN A 72 0.24 -47.61 -18.81
CA GLN A 72 -0.10 -46.54 -17.88
C GLN A 72 -1.59 -46.21 -17.96
N LEU A 73 -2.10 -45.71 -16.84
CA LEU A 73 -3.48 -45.31 -16.66
C LEU A 73 -3.53 -43.81 -16.33
N GLU A 74 -4.61 -43.17 -16.73
CA GLU A 74 -4.88 -41.78 -16.44
C GLU A 74 -6.30 -41.65 -15.87
N ILE A 75 -6.58 -40.61 -15.08
CA ILE A 75 -7.95 -40.34 -14.63
C ILE A 75 -8.70 -39.67 -15.79
N ASN A 76 -9.95 -40.06 -16.01
CA ASN A 76 -10.79 -39.41 -17.01
C ASN A 76 -10.85 -37.89 -16.76
N ARG A 77 -10.58 -37.11 -17.80
CA ARG A 77 -10.57 -35.64 -17.74
C ARG A 77 -11.82 -35.03 -17.10
N ALA A 78 -13.01 -35.55 -17.41
CA ALA A 78 -14.24 -35.01 -16.80
C ALA A 78 -14.31 -35.23 -15.28
N ILE A 79 -13.72 -36.33 -14.80
CA ILE A 79 -13.63 -36.66 -13.37
C ILE A 79 -12.47 -35.90 -12.73
N ALA A 80 -11.38 -35.70 -13.46
CA ALA A 80 -10.29 -34.81 -13.07
C ALA A 80 -10.79 -33.40 -12.81
N ASP A 81 -11.49 -32.79 -13.78
CA ASP A 81 -12.08 -31.45 -13.63
C ASP A 81 -13.04 -31.39 -12.42
N PHE A 82 -13.86 -32.43 -12.23
CA PHE A 82 -14.75 -32.54 -11.07
C PHE A 82 -13.99 -32.65 -9.74
N ALA A 83 -12.92 -33.44 -9.71
CA ALA A 83 -12.13 -33.65 -8.50
C ALA A 83 -11.29 -32.42 -8.15
N THR A 84 -10.74 -31.72 -9.14
CA THR A 84 -10.07 -30.43 -8.99
C THR A 84 -11.00 -29.40 -8.37
N PHE A 85 -12.24 -29.32 -8.86
CA PHE A 85 -13.27 -28.47 -8.27
C PHE A 85 -13.56 -28.82 -6.80
N LEU A 86 -13.68 -30.12 -6.47
CA LEU A 86 -13.93 -30.56 -5.10
C LEU A 86 -12.74 -30.36 -4.15
N LEU A 87 -11.52 -30.53 -4.65
CA LEU A 87 -10.29 -30.39 -3.86
C LEU A 87 -9.81 -28.95 -3.77
N GLN A 88 -10.49 -28.02 -4.43
CA GLN A 88 -10.03 -26.64 -4.58
C GLN A 88 -8.57 -26.58 -5.06
N GLU A 89 -8.10 -27.57 -5.82
CA GLU A 89 -6.78 -27.51 -6.45
C GLU A 89 -6.90 -26.72 -7.76
N GLU A 90 -7.56 -25.56 -7.71
CA GLU A 90 -7.73 -24.72 -8.89
C GLU A 90 -6.37 -24.13 -9.27
N HIS A 91 -5.90 -24.48 -10.46
CA HIS A 91 -4.70 -23.91 -11.05
C HIS A 91 -5.04 -22.54 -11.63
N LEU A 92 -4.16 -21.57 -11.41
CA LEU A 92 -4.35 -20.25 -11.98
C LEU A 92 -4.22 -20.33 -13.51
N GLY A 93 -5.28 -19.93 -14.22
CA GLY A 93 -5.27 -19.81 -15.67
C GLY A 93 -4.49 -18.58 -16.13
N LEU A 94 -4.03 -18.60 -17.38
CA LEU A 94 -3.32 -17.47 -17.99
C LEU A 94 -4.31 -16.34 -18.32
N ALA A 95 -3.88 -15.09 -18.13
CA ALA A 95 -4.68 -13.92 -18.52
C ALA A 95 -5.06 -13.95 -20.02
N GLN A 96 -4.16 -14.47 -20.85
CA GLN A 96 -4.34 -14.60 -22.30
C GLN A 96 -5.62 -15.38 -22.68
N GLU A 97 -6.05 -16.33 -21.85
CA GLU A 97 -7.28 -17.10 -22.11
C GLU A 97 -8.51 -16.20 -22.09
N ILE A 98 -8.55 -15.23 -21.17
CA ILE A 98 -9.62 -14.24 -21.10
C ILE A 98 -9.48 -13.26 -22.26
N SER A 99 -8.26 -12.78 -22.57
CA SER A 99 -8.02 -11.86 -23.68
C SER A 99 -8.52 -12.39 -25.03
N VAL A 100 -8.27 -13.67 -25.34
CA VAL A 100 -8.77 -14.31 -26.57
C VAL A 100 -10.29 -14.35 -26.60
N LEU A 101 -10.94 -14.68 -25.48
CA LEU A 101 -12.41 -14.71 -25.40
C LEU A 101 -13.03 -13.32 -25.57
N VAL A 102 -12.33 -12.28 -25.10
CA VAL A 102 -12.74 -10.88 -25.23
C VAL A 102 -12.61 -10.41 -26.67
N GLU A 103 -11.53 -10.78 -27.36
CA GLU A 103 -11.35 -10.49 -28.78
C GLU A 103 -12.43 -11.20 -29.62
N ASP A 104 -12.72 -12.46 -29.32
CA ASP A 104 -13.83 -13.20 -29.93
C ASP A 104 -15.18 -12.52 -29.68
N LEU A 105 -15.40 -11.99 -28.48
CA LEU A 105 -16.61 -11.26 -28.13
C LEU A 105 -16.74 -9.97 -28.96
N ALA A 106 -15.64 -9.23 -29.18
CA ALA A 106 -15.61 -8.05 -30.04
C ALA A 106 -16.00 -8.39 -31.49
N ARG A 107 -15.43 -9.48 -32.03
CA ARG A 107 -15.75 -9.99 -33.36
C ARG A 107 -17.22 -10.38 -33.49
N LEU A 108 -17.78 -11.03 -32.46
CA LEU A 108 -19.20 -11.38 -32.43
C LEU A 108 -20.11 -10.16 -32.30
N GLY A 109 -19.72 -9.14 -31.53
CA GLY A 109 -20.44 -7.87 -31.44
C GLY A 109 -20.59 -7.19 -32.80
N ASN A 110 -19.49 -7.07 -33.55
CA ASN A 110 -19.52 -6.52 -34.90
C ASN A 110 -20.39 -7.33 -35.87
N ARG A 111 -20.39 -8.67 -35.76
CA ARG A 111 -21.25 -9.53 -36.58
C ARG A 111 -22.72 -9.39 -36.20
N LEU A 112 -23.03 -9.26 -34.92
CA LEU A 112 -24.39 -9.03 -34.41
C LEU A 112 -24.92 -7.68 -34.89
N ASP A 113 -24.11 -6.62 -34.82
CA ASP A 113 -24.49 -5.28 -35.27
C ASP A 113 -24.72 -5.22 -36.79
N ASN A 114 -23.87 -5.87 -37.58
CA ASN A 114 -24.07 -6.01 -39.02
C ASN A 114 -25.36 -6.79 -39.35
N ALA A 115 -25.63 -7.89 -38.64
CA ALA A 115 -26.86 -8.67 -38.84
C ALA A 115 -28.11 -7.84 -38.51
N GLY A 116 -28.07 -7.06 -37.42
CA GLY A 116 -29.15 -6.13 -37.07
C GLY A 116 -29.37 -5.04 -38.13
N SER A 117 -28.27 -4.49 -38.67
CA SER A 117 -28.30 -3.45 -39.71
C SER A 117 -28.91 -3.91 -41.04
N ILE A 118 -28.75 -5.19 -41.40
CA ILE A 118 -29.31 -5.80 -42.61
C ILE A 118 -30.69 -6.42 -42.35
N GLU A 119 -31.23 -6.30 -41.13
CA GLU A 119 -32.48 -6.93 -40.67
C GLU A 119 -32.47 -8.47 -40.75
N ASP A 120 -31.29 -9.11 -40.67
CA ASP A 120 -31.17 -10.58 -40.57
C ASP A 120 -31.33 -11.03 -39.11
N TYR A 121 -32.60 -11.20 -38.72
CA TYR A 121 -32.95 -11.59 -37.35
C TYR A 121 -32.52 -13.03 -36.99
N ASP A 122 -32.31 -13.92 -37.97
CA ASP A 122 -31.86 -15.29 -37.71
C ASP A 122 -30.39 -15.32 -37.28
N GLU A 123 -29.53 -14.63 -38.01
CA GLU A 123 -28.12 -14.49 -37.63
C GLU A 123 -27.94 -13.63 -36.37
N MET A 124 -28.78 -12.59 -36.17
CA MET A 124 -28.79 -11.82 -34.93
C MET A 124 -29.09 -12.70 -33.70
N ARG A 125 -30.09 -13.60 -33.79
CA ARG A 125 -30.38 -14.60 -32.75
C ARG A 125 -29.23 -15.55 -32.51
N ARG A 126 -28.60 -16.03 -33.58
CA ARG A 126 -27.48 -16.96 -33.50
C ARG A 126 -26.28 -16.33 -32.80
N PHE A 127 -25.85 -15.14 -33.23
CA PHE A 127 -24.72 -14.44 -32.61
C PHE A 127 -25.01 -14.06 -31.17
N SER A 128 -26.22 -13.63 -30.85
CA SER A 128 -26.61 -13.31 -29.46
C SER A 128 -26.46 -14.51 -28.52
N ARG A 129 -26.86 -15.72 -28.95
CA ARG A 129 -26.67 -16.95 -28.17
C ARG A 129 -25.20 -17.31 -27.98
N ILE A 130 -24.41 -17.23 -29.06
CA ILE A 130 -22.97 -17.54 -29.00
C ILE A 130 -22.26 -16.54 -28.05
N MET A 131 -22.63 -15.26 -28.11
CA MET A 131 -22.11 -14.24 -27.19
C MET A 131 -22.49 -14.54 -25.74
N ASP A 132 -23.75 -14.91 -25.46
CA ASP A 132 -24.18 -15.29 -24.10
C ASP A 132 -23.35 -16.46 -23.54
N ASP A 133 -23.09 -17.49 -24.37
CA ASP A 133 -22.22 -18.61 -23.99
C ASP A 133 -20.78 -18.17 -23.70
N ARG A 134 -20.23 -17.26 -24.50
CA ARG A 134 -18.88 -16.70 -24.30
C ARG A 134 -18.80 -15.89 -23.02
N VAL A 135 -19.78 -15.03 -22.75
CA VAL A 135 -19.86 -14.23 -21.53
C VAL A 135 -19.93 -15.13 -20.30
N ARG A 136 -20.76 -16.18 -20.32
CA ARG A 136 -20.81 -17.17 -19.23
C ARG A 136 -19.49 -17.89 -19.02
N LYS A 137 -18.76 -18.21 -20.09
CA LYS A 137 -17.44 -18.83 -20.00
C LYS A 137 -16.43 -17.89 -19.33
N ILE A 138 -16.42 -16.61 -19.72
CA ILE A 138 -15.55 -15.59 -19.11
C ILE A 138 -15.85 -15.44 -17.61
N MET A 139 -17.13 -15.33 -17.22
CA MET A 139 -17.50 -15.24 -15.80
C MET A 139 -17.04 -16.46 -14.99
N LYS A 140 -17.12 -17.67 -15.56
CA LYS A 140 -16.59 -18.89 -14.92
C LYS A 140 -15.08 -18.84 -14.74
N LEU A 141 -14.35 -18.32 -15.73
CA LEU A 141 -12.89 -18.17 -15.64
C LEU A 141 -12.49 -17.17 -14.55
N PHE A 142 -13.20 -16.04 -14.42
CA PHE A 142 -12.97 -15.10 -13.32
C PHE A 142 -13.12 -15.78 -11.96
N ALA A 143 -14.23 -16.49 -11.73
CA ALA A 143 -14.46 -17.20 -10.47
C ALA A 143 -13.41 -18.29 -10.21
N HIS A 144 -13.03 -19.04 -11.24
CA HIS A 144 -11.99 -20.08 -11.15
C HIS A 144 -10.63 -19.49 -10.77
N ASN A 145 -10.22 -18.41 -11.43
CA ASN A 145 -8.93 -17.77 -11.16
C ASN A 145 -8.91 -17.08 -9.79
N GLU A 146 -10.03 -16.52 -9.34
CA GLU A 146 -10.15 -15.93 -7.99
C GLU A 146 -9.89 -16.96 -6.89
N ASN A 147 -10.54 -18.12 -6.99
CA ASN A 147 -10.34 -19.24 -6.07
C ASN A 147 -8.91 -19.80 -6.17
N ALA A 148 -8.36 -19.96 -7.38
CA ALA A 148 -6.97 -20.39 -7.57
C ALA A 148 -5.99 -19.47 -6.83
N ILE A 149 -6.21 -18.15 -6.91
CA ILE A 149 -5.42 -17.16 -6.19
C ILE A 149 -5.60 -17.29 -4.68
N LEU A 150 -6.82 -17.49 -4.20
CA LEU A 150 -7.09 -17.76 -2.79
C LEU A 150 -6.29 -18.97 -2.30
N ASN A 151 -6.25 -20.06 -3.08
CA ASN A 151 -5.47 -21.25 -2.74
C ASN A 151 -3.96 -20.97 -2.71
N ILE A 152 -3.44 -20.19 -3.67
CA ILE A 152 -2.02 -19.77 -3.67
C ILE A 152 -1.69 -18.97 -2.42
N VAL A 153 -2.56 -18.04 -2.04
CA VAL A 153 -2.41 -17.20 -0.83
C VAL A 153 -2.46 -18.05 0.44
N GLU A 154 -3.39 -19.01 0.53
CA GLU A 154 -3.47 -19.94 1.64
C GLU A 154 -2.23 -20.81 1.75
N GLN A 155 -1.73 -21.35 0.63
CA GLN A 155 -0.49 -22.14 0.60
C GLN A 155 0.73 -21.32 1.00
N ALA A 156 0.80 -20.05 0.59
CA ALA A 156 1.89 -19.15 0.97
C ALA A 156 1.86 -18.84 2.48
N LYS A 157 0.66 -18.61 3.05
CA LYS A 157 0.46 -18.34 4.48
C LYS A 157 0.59 -19.59 5.35
N ALA A 158 0.28 -20.77 4.82
CA ALA A 158 0.40 -22.02 5.55
C ALA A 158 1.87 -22.28 5.89
N ASN A 159 2.16 -22.42 7.19
CA ASN A 159 3.48 -22.79 7.70
C ASN A 159 3.76 -24.29 7.48
N ASN A 160 3.83 -24.69 6.21
CA ASN A 160 4.28 -26.03 5.84
C ASN A 160 5.80 -26.06 5.83
N ALA A 161 6.40 -26.70 6.84
CA ALA A 161 7.84 -26.89 7.00
C ALA A 161 8.54 -27.58 5.80
N VAL A 162 7.76 -28.16 4.88
CA VAL A 162 8.23 -28.90 3.70
C VAL A 162 8.67 -27.99 2.55
N GLN A 163 8.19 -26.74 2.48
CA GLN A 163 8.55 -25.81 1.39
C GLN A 163 9.39 -24.63 1.89
N SER A 164 10.52 -24.39 1.23
CA SER A 164 11.33 -23.19 1.45
C SER A 164 10.50 -21.92 1.25
N LEU A 165 10.72 -20.90 2.08
CA LEU A 165 10.06 -19.59 1.98
C LEU A 165 10.10 -19.03 0.55
N GLN A 166 11.25 -19.14 -0.12
CA GLN A 166 11.46 -18.66 -1.49
C GLN A 166 10.49 -19.30 -2.50
N LYS A 167 10.32 -20.63 -2.46
CA LYS A 167 9.38 -21.35 -3.33
C LYS A 167 7.92 -20.97 -3.07
N ARG A 168 7.54 -20.74 -1.81
CA ARG A 168 6.16 -20.35 -1.44
C ARG A 168 5.79 -18.99 -2.03
N TYR A 169 6.66 -18.01 -1.90
CA TYR A 169 6.39 -16.68 -2.46
C TYR A 169 6.71 -16.56 -3.95
N GLN A 170 7.48 -17.48 -4.55
CA GLN A 170 7.67 -17.52 -5.99
C GLN A 170 6.33 -17.68 -6.73
N ALA A 171 5.47 -18.61 -6.27
CA ALA A 171 4.13 -18.79 -6.84
C ALA A 171 3.25 -17.53 -6.71
N VAL A 172 3.42 -16.75 -5.63
CA VAL A 172 2.72 -15.47 -5.42
C VAL A 172 3.19 -14.43 -6.43
N ILE A 173 4.49 -14.34 -6.70
CA ILE A 173 5.04 -13.40 -7.69
C ILE A 173 4.60 -13.81 -9.10
N GLU A 174 4.75 -15.08 -9.44
CA GLU A 174 4.33 -15.63 -10.74
C GLU A 174 2.83 -15.37 -10.99
N ALA A 175 1.96 -15.62 -10.01
CA ALA A 175 0.53 -15.31 -10.12
C ALA A 175 0.26 -13.81 -10.32
N PHE A 176 1.07 -12.95 -9.70
CA PHE A 176 0.92 -11.51 -9.87
C PHE A 176 1.32 -11.07 -11.28
N ASP A 177 2.48 -11.50 -11.74
CA ASP A 177 3.07 -11.06 -13.01
C ASP A 177 2.38 -11.73 -14.23
N GLU A 178 1.95 -12.99 -14.13
CA GLU A 178 1.32 -13.74 -15.24
C GLU A 178 -0.19 -13.52 -15.37
N TYR A 179 -0.87 -13.13 -14.28
CA TYR A 179 -2.32 -12.95 -14.27
C TYR A 179 -2.76 -11.56 -13.83
N ILE A 180 -2.38 -11.10 -12.63
CA ILE A 180 -2.92 -9.83 -12.10
C ILE A 180 -2.51 -8.64 -12.97
N GLU A 181 -1.23 -8.51 -13.31
CA GLU A 181 -0.71 -7.36 -14.05
C GLU A 181 -1.30 -7.25 -15.47
N PRO A 182 -1.31 -8.32 -16.30
CA PRO A 182 -1.97 -8.28 -17.61
C PRO A 182 -3.48 -8.02 -17.51
N MET A 183 -4.15 -8.57 -16.49
CA MET A 183 -5.59 -8.35 -16.29
C MET A 183 -5.90 -6.91 -15.87
N LEU A 184 -5.04 -6.28 -15.06
CA LEU A 184 -5.17 -4.86 -14.69
C LEU A 184 -5.01 -3.96 -15.91
N GLU A 185 -4.02 -4.22 -16.75
CA GLU A 185 -3.83 -3.49 -18.02
C GLU A 185 -5.05 -3.64 -18.94
N MET A 186 -5.58 -4.86 -19.04
CA MET A 186 -6.73 -5.15 -19.88
C MET A 186 -8.03 -4.48 -19.39
N ILE A 187 -8.25 -4.42 -18.07
CA ILE A 187 -9.47 -3.87 -17.43
C ILE A 187 -9.38 -2.35 -17.18
N ASP A 188 -8.20 -1.75 -17.33
CA ASP A 188 -8.04 -0.30 -17.22
C ASP A 188 -9.01 0.46 -18.15
N ILE A 189 -9.31 1.72 -17.84
CA ILE A 189 -10.23 2.58 -18.60
C ILE A 189 -9.82 2.67 -20.07
N ARG A 190 -8.51 2.55 -20.35
CA ARG A 190 -7.92 2.56 -21.69
C ARG A 190 -7.63 1.15 -22.25
N GLY A 191 -7.92 0.10 -21.48
CA GLY A 191 -7.67 -1.27 -21.86
C GLY A 191 -8.66 -1.80 -22.90
N ASP A 192 -8.22 -2.82 -23.64
CA ASP A 192 -8.97 -3.41 -24.75
C ASP A 192 -10.31 -4.02 -24.29
N PHE A 193 -10.38 -4.54 -23.07
CA PHE A 193 -11.63 -5.11 -22.53
C PHE A 193 -12.68 -4.04 -22.28
N HIS A 194 -12.29 -2.90 -21.70
CA HIS A 194 -13.21 -1.79 -21.46
C HIS A 194 -13.70 -1.19 -22.78
N ALA A 195 -12.82 -1.02 -23.77
CA ALA A 195 -13.18 -0.56 -25.10
C ALA A 195 -14.14 -1.53 -25.82
N CYS A 196 -13.84 -2.83 -25.78
CA CYS A 196 -14.69 -3.89 -26.32
C CYS A 196 -16.08 -3.87 -25.66
N PHE A 197 -16.12 -3.81 -24.33
CA PHE A 197 -17.35 -3.73 -23.55
C PHE A 197 -18.23 -2.55 -23.98
N ASN A 198 -17.68 -1.33 -24.02
CA ASN A 198 -18.45 -0.13 -24.39
C ASN A 198 -18.99 -0.20 -25.83
N THR A 199 -18.18 -0.75 -26.74
CA THR A 199 -18.58 -0.93 -28.14
C THR A 199 -19.78 -1.87 -28.25
N ILE A 200 -19.70 -3.04 -27.61
CA ILE A 200 -20.77 -4.04 -27.66
C ILE A 200 -22.03 -3.55 -26.93
N GLU A 201 -21.87 -2.87 -25.80
CA GLU A 201 -22.98 -2.30 -25.04
C GLU A 201 -23.74 -1.25 -25.87
N THR A 202 -23.00 -0.37 -26.56
CA THR A 202 -23.58 0.63 -27.47
C THR A 202 -24.27 -0.04 -28.67
N GLN A 203 -23.64 -1.04 -29.29
CA GLN A 203 -24.22 -1.81 -30.40
C GLN A 203 -25.52 -2.50 -29.98
N ILE A 204 -25.54 -3.21 -28.85
CA ILE A 204 -26.76 -3.88 -28.40
C ILE A 204 -27.84 -2.86 -28.03
N SER A 205 -27.49 -1.75 -27.38
CA SER A 205 -28.45 -0.70 -27.03
C SER A 205 -29.07 -0.02 -28.26
N THR A 206 -28.28 0.29 -29.28
CA THR A 206 -28.78 0.85 -30.55
C THR A 206 -29.70 -0.13 -31.29
N GLN A 207 -29.37 -1.43 -31.32
CA GLN A 207 -30.24 -2.46 -31.90
C GLN A 207 -31.56 -2.62 -31.12
N ILE A 208 -31.54 -2.53 -29.79
CA ILE A 208 -32.76 -2.54 -28.96
C ILE A 208 -33.64 -1.32 -29.30
N GLU A 209 -33.07 -0.11 -29.36
CA GLU A 209 -33.81 1.10 -29.73
C GLU A 209 -34.42 1.00 -31.13
N TYR A 210 -33.68 0.42 -32.08
CA TYR A 210 -34.17 0.20 -33.44
C TYR A 210 -35.38 -0.75 -33.46
N ILE A 211 -35.32 -1.86 -32.71
CA ILE A 211 -36.42 -2.81 -32.56
C ILE A 211 -37.64 -2.15 -31.90
N GLU A 212 -37.44 -1.30 -30.90
CA GLU A 212 -38.51 -0.55 -30.23
C GLU A 212 -39.23 0.41 -31.18
N ARG A 213 -38.48 1.16 -32.00
CA ARG A 213 -39.06 2.12 -32.95
C ARG A 213 -39.71 1.46 -34.15
N SER A 214 -39.11 0.39 -34.68
CA SER A 214 -39.60 -0.31 -35.87
C SER A 214 -40.75 -1.27 -35.57
N GLY A 215 -40.86 -1.77 -34.33
CA GLY A 215 -41.86 -2.77 -33.92
C GLY A 215 -41.63 -4.18 -34.50
N LYS A 216 -40.61 -4.36 -35.36
CA LYS A 216 -40.23 -5.66 -35.93
C LYS A 216 -39.45 -6.48 -34.90
N ALA A 217 -39.56 -7.81 -34.94
CA ALA A 217 -38.75 -8.72 -34.11
C ALA A 217 -38.82 -8.45 -32.58
N TYR A 218 -39.98 -8.00 -32.07
CA TYR A 218 -40.17 -7.68 -30.65
C TYR A 218 -39.82 -8.83 -29.68
N GLN A 219 -39.93 -10.08 -30.14
CA GLN A 219 -39.54 -11.27 -29.36
C GLN A 219 -38.03 -11.33 -29.11
N ASP A 220 -37.21 -10.82 -30.02
CA ASP A 220 -35.74 -10.82 -29.93
C ASP A 220 -35.21 -9.70 -29.05
N LYS A 221 -35.99 -8.63 -28.85
CA LYS A 221 -35.66 -7.52 -27.92
C LYS A 221 -35.28 -8.05 -26.53
N ARG A 222 -36.10 -8.93 -25.96
CA ARG A 222 -35.86 -9.51 -24.63
C ARG A 222 -34.55 -10.31 -24.56
N MET A 223 -34.16 -10.95 -25.64
CA MET A 223 -32.90 -11.69 -25.72
C MET A 223 -31.72 -10.73 -25.70
N LEU A 224 -31.77 -9.63 -26.47
CA LEU A 224 -30.75 -8.59 -26.48
C LEU A 224 -30.65 -7.87 -25.12
N GLU A 225 -31.78 -7.57 -24.47
CA GLU A 225 -31.79 -6.97 -23.12
C GLU A 225 -31.12 -7.88 -22.07
N ARG A 226 -31.35 -9.19 -22.16
CA ARG A 226 -30.69 -10.17 -21.30
C ARG A 226 -29.19 -10.23 -21.57
N LEU A 227 -28.80 -10.24 -22.84
CA LEU A 227 -27.39 -10.24 -23.24
C LEU A 227 -26.68 -8.97 -22.74
N ARG A 228 -27.29 -7.79 -22.91
CA ARG A 228 -26.74 -6.52 -22.39
C ARG A 228 -26.55 -6.58 -20.87
N THR A 229 -27.58 -6.99 -20.14
CA THR A 229 -27.50 -7.14 -18.67
C THR A 229 -26.39 -8.12 -18.26
N ARG A 230 -26.23 -9.22 -19.01
CA ARG A 230 -25.20 -10.23 -18.73
C ARG A 230 -23.78 -9.73 -19.00
N ILE A 231 -23.60 -8.93 -20.05
CA ILE A 231 -22.31 -8.29 -20.37
C ILE A 231 -21.94 -7.25 -19.29
N LEU A 232 -22.92 -6.47 -18.80
CA LEU A 232 -22.75 -5.57 -17.66
C LEU A 232 -22.33 -6.32 -16.39
N GLU A 233 -23.02 -7.42 -16.08
CA GLU A 233 -22.68 -8.28 -14.94
C GLU A 233 -21.26 -8.84 -15.07
N MET A 234 -20.88 -9.36 -16.24
CA MET A 234 -19.52 -9.85 -16.50
C MET A 234 -18.45 -8.79 -16.25
N HIS A 235 -18.68 -7.55 -16.71
CA HIS A 235 -17.72 -6.46 -16.50
C HIS A 235 -17.58 -6.12 -15.01
N LEU A 236 -18.67 -6.08 -14.26
CA LEU A 236 -18.64 -5.85 -12.81
C LEU A 236 -17.94 -7.00 -12.07
N VAL A 237 -18.31 -8.24 -12.35
CA VAL A 237 -17.71 -9.44 -11.75
C VAL A 237 -16.21 -9.50 -12.05
N GLY A 238 -15.80 -9.22 -13.28
CA GLY A 238 -14.38 -9.21 -13.65
C GLY A 238 -13.57 -8.18 -12.87
N ARG A 239 -14.09 -6.96 -12.70
CA ARG A 239 -13.45 -5.90 -11.90
C ARG A 239 -13.38 -6.26 -10.41
N GLU A 240 -14.47 -6.77 -9.85
CA GLU A 240 -14.54 -7.13 -8.44
C GLU A 240 -13.61 -8.31 -8.12
N SER A 241 -13.64 -9.34 -8.97
CA SER A 241 -12.79 -10.52 -8.87
C SER A 241 -11.30 -10.14 -8.92
N LEU A 242 -10.90 -9.35 -9.92
CA LEU A 242 -9.52 -8.88 -10.03
C LEU A 242 -9.08 -8.04 -8.83
N ARG A 243 -9.95 -7.13 -8.36
CA ARG A 243 -9.67 -6.32 -7.18
C ARG A 243 -9.44 -7.20 -5.95
N LYS A 244 -10.33 -8.15 -5.68
CA LYS A 244 -10.19 -9.10 -4.57
C LYS A 244 -8.89 -9.89 -4.68
N SER A 245 -8.59 -10.43 -5.85
CA SER A 245 -7.37 -11.20 -6.08
C SER A 245 -6.09 -10.36 -5.90
N ALA A 246 -6.09 -9.11 -6.39
CA ALA A 246 -4.98 -8.18 -6.21
C ALA A 246 -4.80 -7.81 -4.73
N ASP A 247 -5.89 -7.47 -4.02
CA ASP A 247 -5.87 -7.13 -2.59
C ASP A 247 -5.34 -8.30 -1.73
N MET A 248 -5.58 -9.56 -2.15
CA MET A 248 -5.03 -10.74 -1.46
C MET A 248 -3.54 -10.96 -1.70
N LEU A 249 -3.04 -10.72 -2.92
CA LEU A 249 -1.64 -10.98 -3.30
C LEU A 249 -0.69 -9.83 -2.97
N MET A 250 -1.16 -8.59 -3.03
CA MET A 250 -0.34 -7.38 -2.82
C MET A 250 0.44 -7.38 -1.49
N PRO A 251 -0.16 -7.69 -0.33
CA PRO A 251 0.56 -7.72 0.94
C PRO A 251 1.72 -8.72 0.94
N LEU A 252 1.51 -9.91 0.38
CA LEU A 252 2.52 -10.97 0.31
C LEU A 252 3.68 -10.58 -0.62
N ARG A 253 3.37 -9.89 -1.74
CA ARG A 253 4.38 -9.34 -2.64
C ARG A 253 5.23 -8.29 -1.95
N GLU A 254 4.59 -7.37 -1.20
CA GLU A 254 5.30 -6.34 -0.44
C GLU A 254 6.17 -6.92 0.66
N GLU A 255 5.67 -7.91 1.41
CA GLU A 255 6.44 -8.61 2.44
C GLU A 255 7.70 -9.26 1.86
N LEU A 256 7.57 -10.00 0.74
CA LEU A 256 8.74 -10.58 0.08
C LEU A 256 9.70 -9.49 -0.40
N ARG A 257 9.20 -8.41 -0.98
CA ARG A 257 10.06 -7.31 -1.46
C ARG A 257 10.83 -6.67 -0.30
N ARG A 258 10.18 -6.45 0.85
CA ARG A 258 10.83 -5.94 2.07
C ARG A 258 11.88 -6.92 2.58
N ASN A 259 11.56 -8.21 2.66
CA ASN A 259 12.50 -9.25 3.09
C ASN A 259 13.73 -9.33 2.18
N ASN A 260 13.53 -9.34 0.87
CA ASN A 260 14.62 -9.34 -0.11
C ASN A 260 15.50 -8.08 0.00
N MET A 261 14.89 -6.91 0.19
CA MET A 261 15.62 -5.67 0.41
C MET A 261 16.46 -5.74 1.70
N ILE A 262 15.88 -6.22 2.81
CA ILE A 262 16.59 -6.39 4.09
C ILE A 262 17.75 -7.37 3.93
N THR A 263 17.55 -8.53 3.31
CA THR A 263 18.61 -9.52 3.08
C THR A 263 19.73 -8.95 2.21
N ARG A 264 19.40 -8.20 1.15
CA ARG A 264 20.40 -7.56 0.29
C ARG A 264 21.20 -6.50 1.03
N GLN A 265 20.56 -5.67 1.87
CA GLN A 265 21.27 -4.67 2.66
C GLN A 265 22.10 -5.32 3.77
N ALA A 266 21.58 -6.34 4.45
CA ALA A 266 22.33 -7.10 5.44
C ALA A 266 23.56 -7.75 4.80
N ALA A 267 23.44 -8.37 3.63
CA ALA A 267 24.57 -8.91 2.88
C ALA A 267 25.60 -7.83 2.51
N LYS A 268 25.14 -6.64 2.11
CA LYS A 268 26.02 -5.49 1.82
C LYS A 268 26.79 -5.03 3.07
N VAL A 269 26.09 -4.88 4.20
CA VAL A 269 26.70 -4.51 5.49
C VAL A 269 27.69 -5.58 5.94
N LEU A 270 27.31 -6.86 5.90
CA LEU A 270 28.21 -7.98 6.22
C LEU A 270 29.43 -8.03 5.29
N GLY A 271 29.26 -7.70 4.01
CA GLY A 271 30.36 -7.56 3.06
C GLY A 271 31.31 -6.42 3.41
N LEU A 272 30.80 -5.28 3.90
CA LEU A 272 31.61 -4.17 4.38
C LEU A 272 32.31 -4.52 5.69
N VAL A 273 31.62 -5.15 6.64
CA VAL A 273 32.17 -5.66 7.89
C VAL A 273 33.30 -6.67 7.62
N ARG A 274 33.12 -7.57 6.66
CA ARG A 274 34.16 -8.53 6.25
C ARG A 274 35.41 -7.84 5.72
N LYS A 275 35.27 -6.70 5.01
CA LYS A 275 36.40 -5.96 4.42
C LYS A 275 37.09 -5.03 5.41
N ASN A 276 36.33 -4.34 6.25
CA ASN A 276 36.82 -3.25 7.09
C ASN A 276 37.01 -3.65 8.57
N GLY A 277 36.49 -4.80 8.98
CA GLY A 277 36.37 -5.20 10.38
C GLY A 277 35.11 -4.65 11.04
N VAL A 278 34.58 -5.39 12.03
CA VAL A 278 33.39 -5.00 12.80
C VAL A 278 33.65 -3.68 13.54
N ASP A 279 34.81 -3.58 14.19
CA ASP A 279 35.15 -2.45 15.06
C ASP A 279 35.26 -1.12 14.30
N ASN A 280 35.87 -1.12 13.12
CA ASN A 280 35.97 0.09 12.29
C ASN A 280 34.62 0.56 11.74
N MET A 281 33.67 -0.36 11.52
CA MET A 281 32.32 0.00 11.04
C MET A 281 31.41 0.46 12.18
N LEU A 282 31.58 -0.10 13.39
CA LEU A 282 30.77 0.22 14.55
C LEU A 282 31.33 1.36 15.40
N SER A 283 32.61 1.75 15.25
CA SER A 283 33.25 2.81 16.06
C SER A 283 32.52 4.14 16.05
N SER A 284 31.91 4.54 14.92
CA SER A 284 31.14 5.79 14.82
C SER A 284 29.77 5.72 15.49
N VAL A 285 29.24 4.51 15.74
CA VAL A 285 27.91 4.27 16.31
C VAL A 285 28.02 3.66 17.71
N GLN A 286 29.22 3.31 18.17
CA GLN A 286 29.44 2.82 19.53
C GLN A 286 29.12 3.95 20.52
N PRO A 287 28.13 3.76 21.40
CA PRO A 287 27.99 4.65 22.54
C PRO A 287 29.29 4.53 23.35
N HIS A 288 29.92 5.67 23.59
CA HIS A 288 31.11 5.73 24.43
C HIS A 288 30.66 5.44 25.85
N PHE A 289 30.71 4.16 26.24
CA PHE A 289 30.60 3.78 27.63
C PHE A 289 31.89 4.21 28.32
N VAL A 290 31.87 5.45 28.83
CA VAL A 290 32.90 5.92 29.77
C VAL A 290 32.83 4.97 30.96
N SER A 291 33.88 4.17 31.17
CA SER A 291 33.98 3.33 32.36
C SER A 291 33.95 4.23 33.61
N ASP A 292 33.38 3.76 34.71
CA ASP A 292 33.35 4.56 35.96
C ASP A 292 34.76 4.98 36.42
N THR A 293 35.81 4.24 36.03
CA THR A 293 37.21 4.63 36.24
C THR A 293 37.64 5.91 35.50
N GLN A 294 37.03 6.23 34.36
CA GLN A 294 37.25 7.50 33.64
C GLN A 294 36.38 8.65 34.18
N ARG A 295 35.25 8.35 34.83
CA ARG A 295 34.43 9.35 35.54
C ARG A 295 35.19 9.99 36.71
N PHE A 296 36.10 9.25 37.35
CA PHE A 296 36.93 9.73 38.46
C PHE A 296 38.37 10.10 38.06
N SER A 297 38.73 9.97 36.78
CA SER A 297 40.00 10.47 36.29
C SER A 297 39.89 11.97 36.07
N LEU A 298 40.22 12.75 37.11
CA LEU A 298 40.51 14.17 36.98
C LEU A 298 41.57 14.31 35.89
N GLY A 299 41.15 14.90 34.75
CA GLY A 299 41.99 15.14 33.59
C GLY A 299 43.29 15.86 33.97
N GLN A 300 44.27 15.78 33.06
CA GLN A 300 45.59 16.43 33.05
C GLN A 300 45.93 17.33 34.24
N GLN A 301 47.10 17.14 34.85
CA GLN A 301 47.66 17.80 36.05
C GLN A 301 47.25 19.27 36.33
N ARG A 302 47.02 20.08 35.30
CA ARG A 302 46.47 21.45 35.41
C ARG A 302 45.07 21.51 36.02
N HIS A 303 44.18 20.56 35.72
CA HIS A 303 42.84 20.49 36.31
C HIS A 303 42.89 20.07 37.79
N MET A 304 43.84 19.23 38.17
CA MET A 304 44.09 18.91 39.59
C MET A 304 44.59 20.13 40.37
N VAL A 305 45.45 20.97 39.78
CA VAL A 305 45.92 22.21 40.43
C VAL A 305 44.79 23.22 40.59
N ALA A 306 43.94 23.38 39.56
CA ALA A 306 42.77 24.25 39.65
C ALA A 306 41.77 23.77 40.72
N TYR A 307 41.52 22.45 40.79
CA TYR A 307 40.64 21.86 41.80
C TYR A 307 41.22 21.99 43.23
N MET A 308 42.53 21.79 43.39
CA MET A 308 43.22 22.00 44.68
C MET A 308 43.19 23.48 45.10
N ALA A 309 43.33 24.41 44.15
CA ALA A 309 43.21 25.84 44.44
C ALA A 309 41.79 26.20 44.91
N THR A 310 40.76 25.64 44.28
CA THR A 310 39.37 25.84 44.73
C THR A 310 39.06 25.22 46.09
N LEU A 311 39.76 24.15 46.49
CA LEU A 311 39.61 23.55 47.83
C LEU A 311 40.30 24.36 48.93
N VAL A 312 41.40 25.06 48.60
CA VAL A 312 42.12 25.91 49.56
C VAL A 312 41.29 27.15 49.95
N GLU A 313 40.42 27.61 49.05
CA GLU A 313 39.48 28.72 49.29
C GLU A 313 38.07 28.25 49.69
N PHE A 314 37.86 26.95 49.95
CA PHE A 314 36.53 26.40 50.21
C PHE A 314 36.13 26.51 51.69
N GLU A 315 35.26 27.47 52.00
CA GLU A 315 34.43 27.44 53.21
C GLU A 315 33.13 26.68 52.90
N HIS A 316 32.82 25.67 53.70
CA HIS A 316 31.63 24.83 53.53
C HIS A 316 30.38 25.60 53.98
N SER A 317 29.52 26.02 53.06
CA SER A 317 28.14 26.39 53.36
C SER A 317 27.24 25.18 53.10
N GLU A 318 26.68 24.57 54.15
CA GLU A 318 25.63 23.57 54.00
C GLU A 318 24.44 24.20 53.25
N TYR A 319 24.08 23.63 52.10
CA TYR A 319 22.97 24.10 51.30
C TYR A 319 21.67 23.50 51.85
N GLU A 320 20.90 24.32 52.57
CA GLU A 320 19.53 23.99 52.98
C GLU A 320 18.56 24.25 51.81
N LEU A 321 17.65 23.30 51.55
CA LEU A 321 16.59 23.47 50.56
C LEU A 321 15.65 24.61 51.02
N PRO A 322 15.28 25.57 50.15
CA PRO A 322 14.43 26.69 50.56
C PRO A 322 13.07 26.20 51.02
N ASP A 323 12.64 26.60 52.22
CA ASP A 323 11.30 26.31 52.73
C ASP A 323 10.25 27.15 51.98
N GLN A 324 8.96 26.81 52.06
CA GLN A 324 7.88 27.55 51.38
C GLN A 324 7.83 29.06 51.72
N ASN A 325 8.53 29.49 52.77
CA ASN A 325 8.66 30.90 53.17
C ASN A 325 9.81 31.65 52.46
N ASP A 326 10.70 30.93 51.76
CA ASP A 326 11.82 31.50 51.00
C ASP A 326 11.44 31.82 49.54
N VAL A 327 10.19 31.54 49.15
CA VAL A 327 9.65 32.01 47.87
C VAL A 327 9.22 33.46 48.07
N PRO A 328 9.88 34.45 47.44
CA PRO A 328 9.49 35.85 47.57
C PRO A 328 8.01 36.01 47.16
N ALA A 329 7.26 36.79 47.94
CA ALA A 329 5.85 37.01 47.69
C ALA A 329 5.64 37.49 46.26
N PHE A 330 4.69 36.88 45.54
CA PHE A 330 4.36 37.26 44.16
C PHE A 330 4.00 38.75 44.11
N VAL A 331 4.89 39.56 43.53
CA VAL A 331 4.62 40.98 43.29
C VAL A 331 3.85 41.08 41.97
N THR A 332 2.66 41.65 42.02
CA THR A 332 1.86 41.88 40.81
C THR A 332 2.59 42.88 39.89
N PRO A 333 2.81 42.54 38.61
CA PRO A 333 3.52 43.42 37.67
C PRO A 333 2.81 44.79 37.55
N ASN A 334 3.56 45.88 37.68
CA ASN A 334 3.06 47.25 37.59
C ASN A 334 3.04 47.73 36.14
N ILE A 335 2.34 46.98 35.27
CA ILE A 335 2.30 47.25 33.83
C ILE A 335 1.24 48.31 33.52
N PRO A 336 1.60 49.48 32.94
CA PRO A 336 0.64 50.49 32.51
C PRO A 336 -0.31 49.97 31.42
N ASP A 337 -1.54 50.51 31.36
CA ASP A 337 -2.50 50.13 30.32
C ASP A 337 -1.94 50.41 28.92
N TYR A 338 -1.89 49.36 28.10
CA TYR A 338 -1.30 49.35 26.77
C TYR A 338 -1.90 50.41 25.84
N ASN A 339 -3.20 50.68 25.95
CA ASN A 339 -3.86 51.67 25.09
C ASN A 339 -3.32 53.09 25.33
N ASN A 340 -2.99 53.41 26.59
CA ASN A 340 -2.36 54.69 26.94
C ASN A 340 -0.92 54.76 26.45
N VAL A 341 -0.16 53.66 26.57
CA VAL A 341 1.20 53.55 26.04
C VAL A 341 1.21 53.74 24.52
N LYS A 342 0.28 53.10 23.80
CA LYS A 342 0.09 53.24 22.35
C LYS A 342 -0.27 54.68 21.93
N ALA A 343 -1.16 55.34 22.67
CA ALA A 343 -1.53 56.72 22.41
C ALA A 343 -0.35 57.69 22.64
N ASN A 344 0.42 57.50 23.72
CA ASN A 344 1.62 58.28 24.01
C ASN A 344 2.71 58.03 22.97
N PHE A 345 2.88 56.79 22.51
CA PHE A 345 3.81 56.45 21.45
C PHE A 345 3.45 57.14 20.13
N LYS A 346 2.18 57.12 19.72
CA LYS A 346 1.72 57.84 18.52
C LYS A 346 1.94 59.35 18.63
N LYS A 347 1.69 59.95 19.81
CA LYS A 347 1.98 61.37 20.06
C LYS A 347 3.49 61.67 19.97
N HIS A 348 4.33 60.80 20.52
CA HIS A 348 5.79 60.95 20.52
C HIS A 348 6.37 60.82 19.10
N CYS A 349 5.78 59.96 18.26
CA CYS A 349 6.16 59.81 16.85
C CYS A 349 5.70 60.98 15.97
N ASN A 350 4.55 61.59 16.27
CA ASN A 350 3.97 62.69 15.45
C ASN A 350 4.64 64.06 15.67
N ALA A 351 5.47 64.22 16.70
CA ALA A 351 6.12 65.50 17.01
C ALA A 351 7.39 65.74 16.17
N LYS A 352 7.25 66.20 14.92
CA LYS A 352 8.26 66.90 14.07
C LYS A 352 9.77 66.49 14.20
N ARG A 353 10.08 65.23 14.51
CA ARG A 353 11.48 64.74 14.60
C ARG A 353 11.87 64.06 13.29
N LYS A 354 12.99 64.52 12.69
CA LYS A 354 13.54 64.01 11.42
C LYS A 354 14.30 62.68 11.57
N LYS A 355 14.54 62.18 12.78
CA LYS A 355 15.34 60.97 13.04
C LYS A 355 14.45 59.84 13.58
N SER A 356 14.59 58.65 13.01
CA SER A 356 13.97 57.42 13.51
C SER A 356 14.50 57.11 14.90
N GLN A 357 13.62 56.97 15.89
CA GLN A 357 14.02 56.61 17.26
C GLN A 357 13.77 55.11 17.51
N PRO A 358 14.66 54.42 18.24
CA PRO A 358 14.42 53.04 18.63
C PRO A 358 13.26 52.96 19.61
N LEU A 359 12.36 52.02 19.36
CA LEU A 359 11.18 51.77 20.21
C LEU A 359 11.57 51.50 21.68
N LEU A 360 12.68 50.81 21.89
CA LEU A 360 13.21 50.48 23.21
C LEU A 360 13.68 51.74 23.97
N THR A 361 14.22 52.74 23.25
CA THR A 361 14.65 54.01 23.85
C THR A 361 13.45 54.85 24.27
N PHE A 362 12.36 54.84 23.50
CA PHE A 362 11.11 55.51 23.90
C PHE A 362 10.54 54.93 25.21
N LEU A 363 10.52 53.59 25.34
CA LEU A 363 10.02 52.94 26.55
C LEU A 363 10.89 53.27 27.76
N GLY A 364 12.21 53.24 27.61
CA GLY A 364 13.13 53.62 28.69
C GLY A 364 13.05 55.10 29.09
N GLU A 365 12.78 56.02 28.16
CA GLU A 365 12.62 57.45 28.47
C GLU A 365 11.24 57.77 29.08
N SER A 366 10.18 57.12 28.60
CA SER A 366 8.80 57.44 29.00
C SER A 366 8.37 56.72 30.28
N TYR A 367 9.00 55.58 30.58
CA TYR A 367 8.66 54.72 31.71
C TYR A 367 9.94 54.18 32.39
N PRO A 368 10.72 55.05 33.07
CA PRO A 368 12.00 54.67 33.66
C PRO A 368 11.87 53.75 34.89
N ASP A 369 10.70 53.73 35.53
CA ASP A 369 10.46 52.99 36.77
C ASP A 369 10.01 51.52 36.55
N LEU A 370 9.84 51.09 35.30
CA LEU A 370 9.45 49.71 34.99
C LEU A 370 10.64 48.74 35.07
N GLU A 371 10.39 47.51 35.51
CA GLU A 371 11.39 46.45 35.49
C GLU A 371 11.63 45.94 34.05
N ALA A 372 12.78 45.29 33.83
CA ALA A 372 13.21 44.88 32.49
C ALA A 372 12.20 43.94 31.79
N ASP A 373 11.61 43.01 32.54
CA ASP A 373 10.66 42.03 32.00
C ASP A 373 9.34 42.68 31.58
N GLU A 374 8.88 43.68 32.35
CA GLU A 374 7.67 44.45 32.06
C GLU A 374 7.86 45.36 30.83
N MET A 375 9.04 45.96 30.69
CA MET A 375 9.41 46.73 29.50
C MET A 375 9.50 45.84 28.25
N LEU A 376 10.06 44.64 28.36
CA LEU A 376 10.12 43.69 27.25
C LEU A 376 8.73 43.25 26.81
N PHE A 377 7.81 43.04 27.76
CA PHE A 377 6.40 42.74 27.44
C PHE A 377 5.76 43.87 26.63
N LEU A 378 5.90 45.12 27.06
CA LEU A 378 5.37 46.28 26.32
C LEU A 378 6.05 46.45 24.95
N TYR A 379 7.35 46.22 24.87
CA TYR A 379 8.12 46.25 23.63
C TYR A 379 7.58 45.23 22.62
N GLN A 380 7.43 43.97 23.04
CA GLN A 380 6.88 42.92 22.19
C GLN A 380 5.46 43.24 21.73
N LYS A 381 4.62 43.76 22.64
CA LYS A 381 3.23 44.11 22.32
C LYS A 381 3.15 45.23 21.28
N LEU A 382 4.00 46.27 21.41
CA LEU A 382 4.12 47.35 20.42
C LEU A 382 4.69 46.84 19.08
N VAL A 383 5.60 45.86 19.10
CA VAL A 383 6.14 45.24 17.87
C VAL A 383 5.08 44.42 17.13
N SER A 384 4.19 43.76 17.87
CA SER A 384 3.14 42.92 17.29
C SER A 384 1.90 43.68 16.79
N ASP A 385 1.79 44.98 17.06
CA ASP A 385 0.60 45.78 16.78
C ASP A 385 0.59 46.31 15.33
N THR A 386 -0.44 45.96 14.56
CA THR A 386 -0.52 46.26 13.13
C THR A 386 -0.77 47.74 12.81
N ASP A 387 -1.18 48.54 13.79
CA ASP A 387 -1.47 49.97 13.61
C ASP A 387 -0.23 50.87 13.62
N ILE A 388 0.96 50.28 13.82
CA ILE A 388 2.22 51.00 13.98
C ILE A 388 3.20 50.52 12.91
N GLU A 389 3.66 51.43 12.04
CA GLU A 389 4.68 51.11 11.05
C GLU A 389 6.09 51.16 11.64
N ILE A 390 6.65 49.98 11.90
CA ILE A 390 8.01 49.78 12.42
C ILE A 390 8.85 48.92 11.47
N ASN A 391 10.13 49.25 11.35
CA ASN A 391 11.11 48.50 10.58
C ASN A 391 12.24 48.03 11.50
N GLN A 392 12.71 46.80 11.33
CA GLN A 392 13.88 46.30 12.04
C GLN A 392 15.16 46.90 11.44
N SER A 393 16.05 47.40 12.29
CA SER A 393 17.37 47.88 11.85
C SER A 393 18.30 46.70 11.53
N ASN A 394 19.14 46.83 10.51
CA ASN A 394 20.18 45.84 10.16
C ASN A 394 21.49 46.04 10.94
N GLU A 395 21.57 47.08 11.78
CA GLU A 395 22.75 47.38 12.61
C GLU A 395 22.53 46.98 14.07
N LYS A 396 23.51 46.27 14.65
CA LYS A 396 23.45 45.79 16.03
C LYS A 396 23.86 46.91 16.98
N VAL A 397 22.95 47.31 17.87
CA VAL A 397 23.17 48.38 18.84
C VAL A 397 23.19 47.80 20.25
N ARG A 398 24.11 48.27 21.10
CA ARG A 398 24.11 47.99 22.53
C ARG A 398 23.34 49.10 23.25
N VAL A 399 22.28 48.74 23.97
CA VAL A 399 21.45 49.67 24.74
C VAL A 399 21.50 49.25 26.21
N ASN A 400 21.68 50.22 27.11
CA ASN A 400 21.57 50.00 28.56
C ASN A 400 20.19 50.43 29.02
N ILE A 401 19.40 49.52 29.57
CA ILE A 401 18.04 49.78 30.06
C ILE A 401 17.83 49.05 31.39
N ALA A 402 17.24 49.75 32.36
CA ALA A 402 17.02 49.27 33.73
C ALA A 402 18.28 48.62 34.37
N GLY A 403 19.46 49.17 34.09
CA GLY A 403 20.74 48.70 34.62
C GLY A 403 21.33 47.46 33.92
N GLN A 404 20.68 46.94 32.87
CA GLN A 404 21.16 45.78 32.10
C GLN A 404 21.52 46.15 30.66
N HIS A 405 22.58 45.50 30.15
CA HIS A 405 23.09 45.73 28.80
C HIS A 405 22.52 44.74 27.80
N PHE A 406 21.72 45.22 26.85
CA PHE A 406 21.17 44.41 25.76
C PHE A 406 21.86 44.73 24.45
N SER A 407 22.23 43.70 23.68
CA SER A 407 22.74 43.85 22.32
C SER A 407 21.71 43.31 21.33
N LEU A 408 21.04 44.19 20.60
CA LEU A 408 19.91 43.83 19.76
C LEU A 408 19.86 44.66 18.47
N PHE A 409 19.07 44.18 17.51
CA PHE A 409 18.74 44.89 16.28
C PHE A 409 17.42 45.63 16.52
N PRO A 410 17.45 46.95 16.82
CA PRO A 410 16.27 47.63 17.31
C PRO A 410 15.19 47.79 16.23
N PHE A 411 13.93 47.66 16.62
CA PHE A 411 12.80 48.15 15.84
C PHE A 411 12.71 49.68 15.94
N ASN A 412 12.75 50.33 14.78
CA ASN A 412 12.72 51.78 14.62
C ASN A 412 11.43 52.20 13.92
N THR A 413 10.91 53.38 14.27
CA THR A 413 9.78 53.98 13.54
C THR A 413 10.25 54.57 12.21
N LYS A 414 9.43 54.46 11.16
CA LYS A 414 9.76 55.06 9.87
C LYS A 414 9.81 56.59 9.98
N PRO A 415 10.83 57.27 9.44
CA PRO A 415 10.78 58.71 9.26
C PRO A 415 9.76 59.04 8.18
N PHE A 416 8.96 60.10 8.39
CA PHE A 416 7.93 60.55 7.46
C PHE A 416 8.56 61.20 6.22
N ASN A 417 9.12 60.40 5.30
CA ASN A 417 9.24 60.60 3.84
C ASN A 417 10.32 59.70 3.20
N SER A 418 9.94 58.76 2.35
CA SER A 418 10.27 58.70 0.90
C SER A 418 9.88 57.34 0.29
N LYS A 419 9.59 57.38 -1.01
CA LYS A 419 8.79 56.47 -1.87
C LYS A 419 9.27 55.01 -1.99
N PRO A 420 8.41 54.07 -2.47
CA PRO A 420 8.76 52.65 -2.59
C PRO A 420 9.61 52.41 -3.86
N VAL A 421 10.65 51.56 -3.76
CA VAL A 421 11.38 51.01 -4.90
C VAL A 421 11.28 49.49 -4.86
N ALA A 422 11.02 48.90 -6.02
CA ALA A 422 10.67 47.52 -6.25
C ALA A 422 11.88 46.56 -6.32
N SER A 423 11.60 45.30 -5.99
CA SER A 423 12.12 44.02 -6.54
C SER A 423 13.62 43.85 -6.83
N GLU A 424 14.21 42.80 -6.26
CA GLU A 424 15.16 41.98 -7.03
C GLU A 424 15.17 40.51 -6.57
N GLN A 425 14.92 39.63 -7.54
CA GLN A 425 15.02 38.18 -7.47
C GLN A 425 16.49 37.78 -7.65
N ILE A 426 17.02 36.89 -6.81
CA ILE A 426 18.31 36.24 -7.06
C ILE A 426 18.04 34.82 -7.56
N LYS A 427 18.30 34.59 -8.84
CA LYS A 427 18.51 33.28 -9.46
C LYS A 427 19.96 32.86 -9.21
N THR A 428 20.20 31.65 -8.71
CA THR A 428 21.50 30.99 -8.79
C THR A 428 21.44 29.89 -9.84
N GLY A 429 22.33 29.99 -10.82
CA GLY A 429 22.57 29.01 -11.87
C GLY A 429 23.62 27.97 -11.45
N ASN A 430 23.54 26.82 -12.12
CA ASN A 430 24.48 25.71 -12.09
C ASN A 430 25.89 26.14 -12.50
N GLU A 431 26.90 25.63 -11.80
CA GLU A 431 27.95 24.75 -12.32
C GLU A 431 28.60 23.96 -11.18
#